data_AF-A0A6A2Z7E4-F1
#
_entry.id   AF-A0A6A2Z7E4-F1
#
_cell.length_a   1.000
_cell.length_b   1.000
_cell.length_c   1.000
_cell.angle_alpha   90.00
_cell.angle_beta   90.00
_cell.angle_gamma   90.00
#
_symmetry.space_group_name_H-M   'P 1'
#
loop_
_entity.id
_entity.type
_entity.pdbx_description
1 polymer ?
#
loop_
_entity_poly.entity_id
_entity_poly.type
_entity_poly.pdbx_seq_one_letter_code
_entity_poly.pdbx_strand_id
1 'polypeptide(L)'
;MCRHYSTSHPRLRCSFRRTVLRCSNGKKGRSGLERGPSYLPGPSLPVAQAFQSFKNKGMTMDDMVTLLGAHTVGVSHCVFLLNRISGEDDPTADPALVAKIKGICGAANDSNPDPTVFLDQGTSFAFDIEFFRQVRLKRGVLKIDHELAKDRLSRRSVSRFASNATLFANRFGQAMVKMGNIEVLVGNAGEIRKNCRVINP
;
A
#
# COMPACT_ATOMS: atom_id res chain seq x y z
N MET A 1 -19.23 17.55 -9.55
CA MET A 1 -19.36 18.86 -10.23
C MET A 1 -18.08 19.64 -9.96
N CYS A 2 -17.11 19.59 -10.87
CA CYS A 2 -15.86 20.34 -10.76
C CYS A 2 -16.11 21.75 -11.32
N ARG A 3 -15.93 22.79 -10.51
CA ARG A 3 -15.80 24.17 -11.00
C ARG A 3 -14.32 24.52 -11.06
N HIS A 4 -13.89 25.03 -12.21
CA HIS A 4 -12.59 25.63 -12.40
C HIS A 4 -12.43 26.86 -11.52
N TYR A 5 -11.30 26.97 -10.83
CA TYR A 5 -10.73 28.25 -10.43
C TYR A 5 -9.23 28.22 -10.71
N SER A 6 -8.80 29.14 -11.57
CA SER A 6 -7.40 29.44 -11.85
C SER A 6 -6.95 30.58 -10.93
N THR A 7 -5.83 30.42 -10.23
CA THR A 7 -4.62 31.26 -10.30
C THR A 7 -3.68 30.95 -9.12
N SER A 8 -2.38 30.88 -9.46
CA SER A 8 -1.17 30.92 -8.62
C SER A 8 -0.98 29.86 -7.49
N HIS A 9 -0.03 28.95 -7.73
CA HIS A 9 0.50 27.86 -6.89
C HIS A 9 -0.33 26.57 -6.81
N PRO A 10 -0.04 25.54 -7.65
CA PRO A 10 -0.64 24.23 -7.50
C PRO A 10 0.01 23.51 -6.30
N ARG A 11 -0.50 23.75 -5.09
CA ARG A 11 -0.47 22.69 -4.08
C ARG A 11 -1.46 21.64 -4.56
N LEU A 12 -0.96 20.48 -5.00
CA LEU A 12 -1.77 19.29 -5.22
C LEU A 12 -2.53 19.01 -3.92
N ARG A 13 -3.80 19.43 -3.85
CA ARG A 13 -4.72 19.09 -2.77
C ARG A 13 -5.47 17.84 -3.20
N CYS A 14 -4.99 16.67 -2.79
CA CYS A 14 -5.86 15.50 -2.69
C CYS A 14 -6.90 15.79 -1.60
N SER A 15 -8.11 16.15 -2.02
CA SER A 15 -9.23 16.39 -1.11
C SER A 15 -9.80 15.06 -0.63
N PHE A 16 -9.26 14.55 0.47
CA PHE A 16 -10.01 13.61 1.32
C PHE A 16 -11.15 14.41 1.95
N ARG A 17 -12.41 13.99 1.74
CA ARG A 17 -13.54 14.58 2.46
C ARG A 17 -13.29 14.42 3.97
N ARG A 18 -13.02 15.55 4.63
CA ARG A 18 -13.05 15.86 6.08
C ARG A 18 -11.92 15.45 7.02
N THR A 19 -10.88 14.71 6.62
CA THR A 19 -9.74 14.45 7.52
C THR A 19 -8.45 15.02 6.95
N VAL A 20 -8.20 16.31 7.20
CA VAL A 20 -6.86 16.89 7.01
C VAL A 20 -6.05 16.58 8.26
N LEU A 21 -5.15 15.61 8.17
CA LEU A 21 -4.17 15.34 9.22
C LEU A 21 -2.95 16.22 9.05
N ARG A 22 -2.39 16.64 10.18
CA ARG A 22 -1.11 17.35 10.19
C ARG A 22 0.02 16.34 10.20
N CYS A 23 0.86 16.38 9.16
CA CYS A 23 2.11 15.64 9.14
C CYS A 23 3.15 16.33 10.05
N SER A 24 3.99 15.53 10.70
CA SER A 24 5.16 16.05 11.42
C SER A 24 6.23 16.54 10.43
N ASN A 25 6.71 17.76 10.63
CA ASN A 25 7.76 18.40 9.84
C ASN A 25 9.13 18.33 10.55
N GLY A 26 10.19 18.84 9.91
CA GLY A 26 11.52 18.99 10.53
C GLY A 26 12.42 17.76 10.45
N LYS A 27 12.05 16.78 9.62
CA LYS A 27 12.83 15.56 9.39
C LYS A 27 14.01 15.86 8.46
N LYS A 28 15.18 15.32 8.78
CA LYS A 28 16.43 15.46 8.04
C LYS A 28 16.95 14.10 7.57
N GLY A 29 17.93 14.09 6.65
CA GLY A 29 18.60 12.87 6.17
C GLY A 29 20.11 12.97 6.32
N ARG A 30 20.85 11.86 6.32
CA ARG A 30 22.33 11.87 6.34
C ARG A 30 22.98 10.69 5.60
N SER A 31 22.26 9.59 5.41
CA SER A 31 22.74 8.37 4.74
C SER A 31 22.21 8.25 3.31
N GLY A 32 23.01 7.67 2.41
CA GLY A 32 22.54 7.15 1.13
C GLY A 32 21.73 5.87 1.32
N LEU A 33 21.22 5.28 0.23
CA LEU A 33 20.65 3.93 0.29
C LEU A 33 21.79 2.94 0.53
N GLU A 34 22.17 2.72 1.78
CA GLU A 34 22.92 1.52 2.13
C GLU A 34 21.99 0.33 1.93
N ARG A 35 22.48 -0.74 1.28
CA ARG A 35 21.81 -2.04 1.24
C ARG A 35 21.81 -2.61 2.67
N GLY A 36 20.94 -2.08 3.51
CA GLY A 36 20.60 -2.67 4.79
C GLY A 36 19.81 -3.97 4.58
N PRO A 37 19.57 -4.75 5.65
CA PRO A 37 18.67 -5.90 5.60
C PRO A 37 17.35 -5.50 4.95
N SER A 38 16.78 -6.34 4.08
CA SER A 38 15.50 -6.07 3.42
C SER A 38 14.37 -6.03 4.45
N TYR A 39 14.12 -4.87 5.05
CA TYR A 39 13.06 -4.66 6.04
C TYR A 39 11.67 -4.54 5.39
N LEU A 40 11.59 -4.56 4.06
CA LEU A 40 10.35 -4.44 3.33
C LEU A 40 9.67 -5.81 3.20
N PRO A 41 8.44 -5.98 3.70
CA PRO A 41 7.71 -7.21 3.51
C PRO A 41 7.41 -7.41 2.02
N GLY A 42 7.76 -8.59 1.50
CA GLY A 42 7.46 -8.98 0.13
C GLY A 42 5.97 -9.28 -0.09
N PRO A 43 5.48 -9.23 -1.35
CA PRO A 43 4.06 -9.42 -1.68
C PRO A 43 3.54 -10.85 -1.45
N SER A 44 4.46 -11.82 -1.34
CA SER A 44 4.19 -13.25 -1.12
C SER A 44 4.33 -13.69 0.35
N LEU A 45 4.58 -12.75 1.28
CA LEU A 45 4.71 -13.10 2.69
C LEU A 45 3.36 -13.47 3.32
N PRO A 46 3.32 -14.49 4.20
CA PRO A 46 2.19 -14.70 5.09
C PRO A 46 1.95 -13.50 6.01
N VAL A 47 0.70 -13.28 6.42
CA VAL A 47 0.28 -12.16 7.29
C VAL A 47 1.12 -12.06 8.57
N ALA A 48 1.39 -13.19 9.22
CA ALA A 48 2.20 -13.23 10.45
C ALA A 48 3.64 -12.76 10.23
N GLN A 49 4.26 -13.11 9.09
CA GLN A 49 5.64 -12.72 8.78
C GLN A 49 5.72 -11.24 8.41
N ALA A 50 4.79 -10.75 7.58
CA ALA A 50 4.71 -9.33 7.28
C ALA A 50 4.45 -8.51 8.55
N PHE A 51 3.59 -8.99 9.44
CA PHE A 51 3.34 -8.32 10.71
C PHE A 51 4.59 -8.23 11.58
N GLN A 52 5.49 -9.21 11.55
CA GLN A 52 6.75 -9.11 12.28
C GLN A 52 7.59 -7.92 11.80
N SER A 53 7.64 -7.62 10.50
CA SER A 53 8.33 -6.44 9.96
C SER A 53 7.72 -5.13 10.48
N PHE A 54 6.40 -5.03 10.51
CA PHE A 54 5.69 -3.86 11.06
C PHE A 54 5.88 -3.73 12.58
N LYS A 55 5.81 -4.85 13.30
CA LYS A 55 6.00 -4.93 14.75
C LYS A 55 7.41 -4.49 15.15
N ASN A 56 8.43 -4.86 14.39
CA ASN A 56 9.82 -4.43 14.61
C ASN A 56 9.98 -2.90 14.48
N LYS A 57 9.04 -2.21 13.84
CA LYS A 57 8.99 -0.74 13.73
C LYS A 57 7.93 -0.11 14.64
N GLY A 58 7.48 -0.83 15.69
CA GLY A 58 6.53 -0.34 16.67
C GLY A 58 5.09 -0.21 16.15
N MET A 59 4.76 -0.85 15.03
CA MET A 59 3.44 -0.81 14.43
C MET A 59 2.59 -2.02 14.87
N THR A 60 1.29 -1.80 15.01
CA THR A 60 0.32 -2.83 15.41
C THR A 60 -0.20 -3.60 14.19
N MET A 61 -0.90 -4.72 14.43
CA MET A 61 -1.59 -5.45 13.36
C MET A 61 -2.62 -4.56 12.65
N ASP A 62 -3.35 -3.72 13.40
CA ASP A 62 -4.30 -2.78 12.83
C ASP A 62 -3.60 -1.73 11.94
N ASP A 63 -2.43 -1.23 12.37
CA ASP A 63 -1.61 -0.31 11.55
C ASP A 63 -1.18 -0.97 10.23
N MET A 64 -0.71 -2.23 10.27
CA MET A 64 -0.31 -2.97 9.07
C MET A 64 -1.49 -3.15 8.11
N VAL A 65 -2.61 -3.69 8.59
CA VAL A 65 -3.80 -3.93 7.76
C VAL A 65 -4.32 -2.62 7.17
N THR A 66 -4.29 -1.54 7.96
CA THR A 66 -4.67 -0.20 7.51
C THR A 66 -3.76 0.27 6.38
N LEU A 67 -2.44 0.15 6.52
CA LEU A 67 -1.47 0.63 5.53
C LEU A 67 -1.48 -0.21 4.25
N LEU A 68 -1.68 -1.53 4.35
CA LEU A 68 -1.92 -2.38 3.18
C LEU A 68 -3.19 -1.96 2.41
N GLY A 69 -4.14 -1.31 3.08
CA GLY A 69 -5.28 -0.65 2.44
C GLY A 69 -4.91 0.40 1.40
N ALA A 70 -3.66 0.90 1.36
CA ALA A 70 -3.18 1.77 0.28
C ALA A 70 -3.25 1.10 -1.10
N HIS A 71 -3.28 -0.24 -1.17
CA HIS A 71 -3.47 -1.01 -2.39
C HIS A 71 -4.87 -0.83 -3.03
N THR A 72 -5.75 -0.01 -2.43
CA THR A 72 -6.96 0.53 -3.11
C THR A 72 -6.62 1.34 -4.37
N VAL A 73 -5.39 1.84 -4.49
CA VAL A 73 -4.87 2.49 -5.70
C VAL A 73 -3.53 1.89 -6.12
N GLY A 74 -3.21 2.03 -7.40
CA GLY A 74 -1.93 1.59 -7.96
C GLY A 74 -1.98 0.20 -8.56
N VAL A 75 -0.79 -0.29 -8.94
CA VAL A 75 -0.62 -1.51 -9.73
C VAL A 75 0.46 -2.41 -9.15
N SER A 76 0.42 -3.69 -9.51
CA SER A 76 1.49 -4.65 -9.31
C SER A 76 1.95 -5.22 -10.65
N HIS A 77 3.24 -5.46 -10.75
CA HIS A 77 3.84 -6.17 -11.88
C HIS A 77 3.50 -7.67 -11.84
N CYS A 78 3.32 -8.26 -13.03
CA CYS A 78 2.96 -9.66 -13.19
C CYS A 78 3.99 -10.63 -12.61
N VAL A 79 5.27 -10.26 -12.54
CA VAL A 79 6.31 -11.05 -11.85
C VAL A 79 5.95 -11.41 -10.41
N PHE A 80 5.17 -10.57 -9.71
CA PHE A 80 4.73 -10.84 -8.33
C PHE A 80 3.45 -11.70 -8.24
N LEU A 81 2.81 -12.00 -9.37
CA LEU A 81 1.53 -12.68 -9.46
C LEU A 81 1.64 -14.10 -10.04
N LEU A 82 2.86 -14.57 -10.34
CA LEU A 82 3.08 -15.87 -10.99
C LEU A 82 2.48 -17.03 -10.19
N ASN A 83 2.68 -17.07 -8.86
CA ASN A 83 2.13 -18.11 -8.00
C ASN A 83 0.58 -18.08 -7.96
N ARG A 84 -0.01 -16.88 -8.03
CA ARG A 84 -1.47 -16.73 -8.14
C ARG A 84 -1.98 -17.31 -9.45
N ILE A 85 -1.24 -17.06 -10.54
CA ILE A 85 -1.57 -17.52 -11.88
C ILE A 85 -1.39 -19.04 -12.02
N SER A 86 -0.32 -19.62 -11.46
CA SER A 86 -0.08 -21.07 -11.46
C SER A 86 -0.99 -21.84 -10.51
N GLY A 87 -1.64 -21.14 -9.57
CA GLY A 87 -2.51 -21.75 -8.55
C GLY A 87 -1.76 -22.25 -7.32
N GLU A 88 -0.47 -21.95 -7.20
CA GLU A 88 0.40 -22.29 -6.06
C GLU A 88 0.08 -21.49 -4.79
N ASP A 89 -0.61 -20.34 -4.91
CA ASP A 89 -0.99 -19.53 -3.76
C ASP A 89 -2.18 -20.13 -2.98
N ASP A 90 -3.40 -19.65 -3.23
CA ASP A 90 -4.62 -20.13 -2.59
C ASP A 90 -5.64 -20.49 -3.69
N PRO A 91 -6.06 -21.76 -3.79
CA PRO A 91 -7.02 -22.20 -4.80
C PRO A 91 -8.43 -21.64 -4.59
N THR A 92 -8.71 -21.03 -3.43
CA THR A 92 -10.01 -20.41 -3.14
C THR A 92 -10.17 -19.01 -3.72
N ALA A 93 -9.15 -18.48 -4.41
CA ALA A 93 -9.22 -17.24 -5.17
C ALA A 93 -10.43 -17.18 -6.08
N ASP A 94 -10.99 -15.98 -6.28
CA ASP A 94 -12.05 -15.78 -7.27
C ASP A 94 -11.53 -16.18 -8.68
N PRO A 95 -12.14 -17.20 -9.34
CA PRO A 95 -11.64 -17.68 -10.62
C PRO A 95 -11.72 -16.63 -11.74
N ALA A 96 -12.69 -15.72 -11.70
CA ALA A 96 -12.81 -14.65 -12.68
C ALA A 96 -11.69 -13.62 -12.52
N LEU A 97 -11.28 -13.32 -11.27
CA LEU A 97 -10.09 -12.51 -11.04
C LEU A 97 -8.84 -13.20 -11.58
N VAL A 98 -8.64 -14.48 -11.28
CA VAL A 98 -7.45 -15.23 -11.74
C VAL A 98 -7.40 -15.27 -13.27
N ALA A 99 -8.53 -15.50 -13.94
CA ALA A 99 -8.62 -15.47 -15.40
C ALA A 99 -8.28 -14.08 -15.96
N LYS A 100 -8.74 -13.00 -15.33
CA LYS A 100 -8.39 -11.62 -15.72
C LYS A 100 -6.90 -11.35 -15.57
N ILE A 101 -6.30 -11.72 -14.44
CA ILE A 101 -4.85 -11.58 -14.20
C ILE A 101 -4.07 -12.37 -15.25
N LYS A 102 -4.46 -13.63 -15.53
CA LYS A 102 -3.87 -14.46 -16.59
C LYS A 102 -3.90 -13.79 -17.95
N GLY A 103 -5.03 -13.20 -18.34
CA GLY A 103 -5.16 -12.50 -19.62
C GLY A 103 -4.22 -11.28 -19.73
N ILE A 104 -4.10 -10.50 -18.66
CA ILE A 104 -3.22 -9.32 -18.63
C ILE A 104 -1.75 -9.75 -18.66
N CYS A 105 -1.36 -10.70 -17.81
CA CYS A 105 0.03 -11.15 -17.72
C CYS A 105 0.48 -11.98 -18.93
N GLY A 106 -0.45 -12.67 -19.60
CA GLY A 106 -0.19 -13.38 -20.85
C GLY A 106 -0.01 -12.47 -22.07
N ALA A 107 -0.32 -11.17 -21.97
CA ALA A 107 -0.09 -10.19 -23.02
C ALA A 107 1.36 -9.63 -23.05
N ALA A 108 2.25 -10.17 -22.21
CA ALA A 108 3.65 -9.81 -22.19
C ALA A 108 4.30 -10.00 -23.57
N ASN A 109 5.14 -9.05 -23.96
CA ASN A 109 5.87 -9.06 -25.23
C ASN A 109 7.15 -8.21 -25.10
N ASP A 110 7.98 -8.15 -26.14
CA ASP A 110 9.27 -7.44 -26.10
C ASP A 110 9.15 -5.95 -25.71
N SER A 111 8.05 -5.28 -26.08
CA SER A 111 7.81 -3.87 -25.71
C SER A 111 7.25 -3.70 -24.29
N ASN A 112 6.67 -4.74 -23.71
CA ASN A 112 6.12 -4.75 -22.36
C ASN A 112 6.30 -6.15 -21.73
N PRO A 113 7.52 -6.50 -21.28
CA PRO A 113 7.83 -7.85 -20.82
C PRO A 113 7.20 -8.19 -19.47
N ASP A 114 6.77 -7.19 -18.70
CA ASP A 114 6.17 -7.37 -17.38
C ASP A 114 4.97 -6.42 -17.20
N PRO A 115 3.81 -6.77 -17.80
CA PRO A 115 2.58 -5.99 -17.68
C PRO A 115 2.17 -5.77 -16.22
N THR A 116 1.31 -4.78 -16.00
CA THR A 116 0.84 -4.42 -14.67
C THR A 116 -0.67 -4.65 -14.51
N VAL A 117 -1.06 -5.03 -13.30
CA VAL A 117 -2.45 -5.25 -12.90
C VAL A 117 -2.79 -4.30 -11.76
N PHE A 118 -3.95 -3.64 -11.83
CA PHE A 118 -4.42 -2.83 -10.70
C PHE A 118 -4.56 -3.67 -9.42
N LEU A 119 -4.18 -3.13 -8.27
CA LEU A 119 -4.33 -3.85 -7.01
C LEU A 119 -5.79 -3.87 -6.54
N ASP A 120 -6.55 -2.84 -6.88
CA ASP A 120 -8.00 -2.76 -6.70
C ASP A 120 -8.71 -2.91 -8.04
N GLN A 121 -9.61 -3.89 -8.12
CA GLN A 121 -10.34 -4.23 -9.33
C GLN A 121 -11.73 -3.58 -9.41
N GLY A 122 -12.17 -2.90 -8.35
CA GLY A 122 -13.43 -2.17 -8.30
C GLY A 122 -13.26 -0.69 -8.61
N THR A 123 -12.35 0.00 -7.90
CA THR A 123 -12.17 1.46 -7.99
C THR A 123 -10.70 1.87 -8.09
N SER A 124 -9.98 1.38 -9.10
CA SER A 124 -8.51 1.45 -9.24
C SER A 124 -7.85 2.84 -9.15
N PHE A 125 -8.62 3.93 -9.25
CA PHE A 125 -8.14 5.31 -9.18
C PHE A 125 -8.70 6.09 -7.99
N ALA A 126 -9.56 5.49 -7.17
CA ALA A 126 -10.14 6.11 -6.00
C ALA A 126 -9.48 5.55 -4.73
N PHE A 127 -9.13 6.43 -3.81
CA PHE A 127 -8.68 5.98 -2.49
C PHE A 127 -9.91 5.77 -1.61
N ASP A 128 -10.36 4.53 -1.47
CA ASP A 128 -11.55 4.19 -0.70
C ASP A 128 -11.42 2.80 0.00
N ILE A 129 -12.55 2.18 0.35
CA ILE A 129 -12.58 0.89 1.06
C ILE A 129 -12.81 -0.30 0.14
N GLU A 130 -12.86 -0.08 -1.17
CA GLU A 130 -13.16 -1.12 -2.15
C GLU A 130 -12.11 -2.23 -2.11
N PHE A 131 -10.84 -1.90 -1.87
CA PHE A 131 -9.79 -2.88 -1.55
C PHE A 131 -10.24 -3.92 -0.51
N PHE A 132 -10.75 -3.48 0.65
CA PHE A 132 -11.18 -4.42 1.70
C PHE A 132 -12.43 -5.21 1.30
N ARG A 133 -13.31 -4.65 0.47
CA ARG A 133 -14.47 -5.37 -0.07
C ARG A 133 -14.03 -6.45 -1.06
N GLN A 134 -13.11 -6.13 -1.97
CA GLN A 134 -12.53 -7.09 -2.91
C GLN A 134 -11.80 -8.20 -2.17
N VAL A 135 -10.99 -7.88 -1.16
CA VAL A 135 -10.29 -8.88 -0.34
C VAL A 135 -11.29 -9.84 0.34
N ARG A 136 -12.42 -9.35 0.87
CA ARG A 136 -13.49 -10.21 1.44
C ARG A 136 -14.17 -11.10 0.39
N LEU A 137 -14.23 -10.66 -0.85
CA LEU A 137 -14.74 -11.43 -1.99
C LEU A 137 -13.70 -12.39 -2.57
N LYS A 138 -12.59 -12.65 -1.86
CA LYS A 138 -11.47 -13.49 -2.33
C LYS A 138 -10.78 -12.92 -3.58
N ARG A 139 -10.85 -11.60 -3.75
CA ARG A 139 -10.30 -10.85 -4.89
C ARG A 139 -9.07 -10.00 -4.53
N GLY A 140 -8.34 -10.35 -3.47
CA GLY A 140 -7.01 -9.79 -3.21
C GLY A 140 -6.02 -10.24 -4.29
N VAL A 141 -5.36 -9.27 -4.94
CA VAL A 141 -4.46 -9.51 -6.08
C VAL A 141 -3.14 -10.12 -5.62
N LEU A 142 -2.48 -9.52 -4.63
CA LEU A 142 -1.29 -10.08 -4.02
C LEU A 142 -1.68 -11.21 -3.06
N LYS A 143 -0.77 -12.16 -2.85
CA LYS A 143 -0.96 -13.23 -1.87
C LYS A 143 -1.24 -12.67 -0.47
N ILE A 144 -0.43 -11.71 -0.02
CA ILE A 144 -0.62 -11.12 1.30
C ILE A 144 -2.00 -10.45 1.44
N ASP A 145 -2.44 -9.70 0.42
CA ASP A 145 -3.74 -9.02 0.44
C ASP A 145 -4.88 -10.02 0.54
N HIS A 146 -4.81 -11.12 -0.21
CA HIS A 146 -5.79 -12.19 -0.19
C HIS A 146 -5.91 -12.85 1.18
N GLU A 147 -4.78 -13.10 1.83
CA GLU A 147 -4.74 -13.75 3.14
C GLU A 147 -5.31 -12.85 4.26
N LEU A 148 -5.38 -11.52 4.09
CA LEU A 148 -5.85 -10.62 5.15
C LEU A 148 -7.26 -10.94 5.65
N ALA A 149 -8.18 -11.38 4.77
CA ALA A 149 -9.54 -11.75 5.16
C ALA A 149 -9.63 -13.15 5.79
N LYS A 150 -8.64 -14.02 5.54
CA LYS A 150 -8.61 -15.40 6.04
C LYS A 150 -7.88 -15.51 7.37
N ASP A 151 -6.80 -14.76 7.53
CA ASP A 151 -5.94 -14.82 8.70
C ASP A 151 -6.68 -14.37 9.97
N ARG A 152 -6.46 -15.11 11.06
CA ARG A 152 -7.20 -14.93 12.31
C ARG A 152 -6.90 -13.58 12.96
N LEU A 153 -5.71 -13.02 12.75
CA LEU A 153 -5.24 -11.79 13.37
C LEU A 153 -5.74 -10.55 12.60
N SER A 154 -5.84 -10.62 11.27
CA SER A 154 -6.21 -9.49 10.41
C SER A 154 -7.69 -9.43 10.00
N ARG A 155 -8.40 -10.57 9.91
CA ARG A 155 -9.77 -10.65 9.36
C ARG A 155 -10.78 -9.69 10.00
N ARG A 156 -10.59 -9.39 11.29
CA ARG A 156 -11.46 -8.48 12.05
C ARG A 156 -11.29 -7.04 11.59
N SER A 157 -10.06 -6.59 11.36
CA SER A 157 -9.78 -5.24 10.84
C SER A 157 -10.27 -5.11 9.40
N VAL A 158 -10.04 -6.10 8.55
CA VAL A 158 -10.60 -6.15 7.18
C VAL A 158 -12.12 -5.97 7.19
N SER A 159 -12.83 -6.73 8.04
CA SER A 159 -14.29 -6.65 8.13
C SER A 159 -14.78 -5.28 8.59
N ARG A 160 -14.05 -4.62 9.49
CA ARG A 160 -14.38 -3.27 9.99
C ARG A 160 -14.14 -2.19 8.94
N PHE A 161 -13.05 -2.27 8.19
CA PHE A 161 -12.76 -1.28 7.15
C PHE A 161 -13.67 -1.44 5.94
N ALA A 162 -13.98 -2.67 5.53
CA ALA A 162 -14.91 -2.95 4.43
C ALA A 162 -16.34 -2.41 4.65
N SER A 163 -16.73 -2.13 5.90
CA SER A 163 -18.05 -1.60 6.26
C SER A 163 -18.06 -0.13 6.66
N ASN A 164 -16.90 0.51 6.84
CA ASN A 164 -16.82 1.86 7.39
C ASN A 164 -15.68 2.68 6.75
N ALA A 165 -16.03 3.45 5.72
CA ALA A 165 -15.09 4.30 4.98
C ALA A 165 -14.46 5.39 5.85
N THR A 166 -15.24 6.00 6.75
CA THR A 166 -14.73 7.04 7.66
C THR A 166 -13.72 6.46 8.65
N LEU A 167 -13.98 5.26 9.18
CA LEU A 167 -13.05 4.58 10.06
C LEU A 167 -11.73 4.27 9.34
N PHE A 168 -11.80 3.70 8.12
CA PHE A 168 -10.61 3.43 7.32
C PHE A 168 -9.80 4.70 7.06
N ALA A 169 -10.43 5.76 6.53
CA ALA A 169 -9.72 7.01 6.23
C ALA A 169 -9.05 7.61 7.46
N ASN A 170 -9.71 7.59 8.61
CA ASN A 170 -9.15 8.09 9.86
C ASN A 170 -7.97 7.24 10.35
N ARG A 171 -8.11 5.91 10.32
CA ARG A 171 -7.02 5.00 10.71
C ARG A 171 -5.85 5.09 9.75
N PHE A 172 -6.10 5.19 8.45
CA PHE A 172 -5.07 5.31 7.42
C PHE A 172 -4.21 6.53 7.68
N GLY A 173 -4.83 7.67 7.90
CA GLY A 173 -4.09 8.87 8.21
C GLY A 173 -3.29 8.79 9.53
N GLN A 174 -3.85 8.19 10.59
CA GLN A 174 -3.12 7.95 11.84
C GLN A 174 -1.90 7.04 11.64
N ALA A 175 -2.09 5.93 10.90
CA ALA A 175 -1.04 4.98 10.60
C ALA A 175 0.05 5.60 9.71
N MET A 176 -0.32 6.45 8.74
CA MET A 176 0.63 7.19 7.90
C MET A 176 1.48 8.18 8.71
N VAL A 177 0.87 8.93 9.65
CA VAL A 177 1.62 9.82 10.55
C VAL A 177 2.57 9.03 11.43
N LYS A 178 2.11 7.91 11.99
CA LYS A 178 2.94 7.00 12.80
C LYS A 178 4.12 6.44 11.99
N MET A 179 3.84 5.88 10.81
CA MET A 179 4.86 5.34 9.90
C MET A 179 5.89 6.40 9.50
N GLY A 180 5.42 7.61 9.18
CA GLY A 180 6.30 8.71 8.80
C GLY A 180 7.25 9.16 9.92
N ASN A 181 6.99 8.79 11.18
CA ASN A 181 7.80 9.17 12.35
C ASN A 181 8.73 8.04 12.84
N ILE A 182 8.82 6.92 12.12
CA ILE A 182 9.76 5.85 12.42
C ILE A 182 11.20 6.35 12.20
N GLU A 183 12.04 6.24 13.23
CA GLU A 183 13.50 6.41 13.15
C GLU A 183 13.96 7.73 12.47
N VAL A 184 13.20 8.81 12.66
CA VAL A 184 13.48 10.10 12.00
C VAL A 184 14.64 10.85 12.64
N LEU A 185 15.45 11.51 11.81
CA LEU A 185 16.48 12.44 12.27
C LEU A 185 15.90 13.85 12.42
N VAL A 186 16.15 14.49 13.57
CA VAL A 186 15.64 15.83 13.93
C VAL A 186 16.73 16.68 14.60
N GLY A 187 16.50 17.99 14.73
CA GLY A 187 17.44 18.89 15.37
C GLY A 187 18.78 18.94 14.64
N ASN A 188 19.87 18.67 15.35
CA ASN A 188 21.23 18.64 14.77
C ASN A 188 21.60 17.27 14.18
N ALA A 189 20.72 16.27 14.27
CA ALA A 189 20.92 14.99 13.61
C ALA A 189 20.54 15.12 12.12
N GLY A 190 21.54 15.00 11.24
CA GLY A 190 21.38 15.03 9.79
C GLY A 190 21.39 16.42 9.15
N GLU A 191 21.10 16.46 7.86
CA GLU A 191 21.17 17.64 7.00
C GLU A 191 19.88 17.85 6.18
N ILE A 192 19.70 19.10 5.73
CA ILE A 192 18.73 19.44 4.69
C ILE A 192 19.49 19.37 3.36
N ARG A 193 19.17 18.37 2.54
CA ARG A 193 19.83 18.19 1.23
C ARG A 193 19.44 19.29 0.27
N LYS A 194 20.44 19.85 -0.42
CA LYS A 194 20.22 20.76 -1.56
C LYS A 194 19.74 20.00 -2.80
N ASN A 195 20.11 18.73 -2.90
CA ASN A 195 19.67 17.79 -3.93
C ASN A 195 19.35 16.45 -3.27
N CYS A 196 18.10 15.96 -3.36
CA CYS A 196 17.67 14.74 -2.68
C CYS A 196 18.47 13.48 -3.05
N ARG A 197 19.12 13.48 -4.22
CA ARG A 197 19.85 12.33 -4.78
C ARG A 197 21.26 12.17 -4.22
N VAL A 198 21.85 13.22 -3.64
CA VAL A 198 23.24 13.23 -3.16
C VAL A 198 23.33 13.81 -1.76
N ILE A 199 24.27 13.30 -0.96
CA ILE A 199 24.62 13.88 0.34
C ILE A 199 25.32 15.23 0.07
N ASN A 200 25.09 16.25 0.89
CA ASN A 200 25.81 17.51 0.68
C ASN A 200 27.33 17.28 0.93
N PRO A 201 28.21 17.96 0.17
CA PRO A 201 29.66 17.89 0.40
C PRO A 201 30.08 18.34 1.80
#